data_AF-A0A323V4S8-F1
#
_entry.id   AF-A0A323V4S8-F1
#
_cell.length_a   1.000
_cell.length_b   1.000
_cell.length_c   1.000
_cell.angle_alpha   90.00
_cell.angle_beta   90.00
_cell.angle_gamma   90.00
#
_symmetry.space_group_name_H-M   'P 1'
#
loop_
_entity.id
_entity.type
_entity.pdbx_description
1 polymer ?
#
loop_
_entity_poly.entity_id
_entity_poly.type
_entity_poly.pdbx_seq_one_letter_code
_entity_poly.pdbx_strand_id
1 'polypeptide(L)' 'MDGWTFLSRLTAWAFAGAAVGLLVGLLLLALDVVDNPFWLVAAGIGAAAVLVPVTGRREPDREG' A
#
# COMPACT_ATOMS: atom_id res chain seq x y z
N MET A 1 16.92 -8.24 -15.60
CA MET A 1 16.83 -8.70 -14.20
C MET A 1 15.72 -7.95 -13.45
N ASP A 2 14.70 -7.47 -14.17
CA ASP A 2 13.87 -6.33 -13.74
C ASP A 2 12.53 -6.77 -13.15
N GLY A 3 12.08 -7.99 -13.47
CA GLY A 3 10.85 -8.55 -12.91
C GLY A 3 10.95 -8.85 -11.41
N TRP A 4 12.13 -9.25 -10.93
CA TRP A 4 12.34 -9.60 -9.52
C TRP A 4 12.35 -8.36 -8.60
N THR A 5 12.91 -7.25 -9.10
CA THR A 5 12.93 -5.94 -8.44
C THR A 5 11.54 -5.30 -8.43
N PHE A 6 10.78 -5.42 -9.52
CA PHE A 6 9.39 -4.96 -9.56
C PHE A 6 8.52 -5.74 -8.58
N LEU A 7 8.62 -7.08 -8.58
CA LEU A 7 7.84 -7.93 -7.69
C LEU A 7 8.16 -7.66 -6.21
N SER A 8 9.44 -7.47 -5.86
CA SER A 8 9.85 -7.12 -4.50
C SER A 8 9.34 -5.73 -4.07
N ARG A 9 9.41 -4.73 -4.95
CA ARG A 9 8.86 -3.40 -4.66
C ARG A 9 7.35 -3.44 -4.48
N LEU A 10 6.64 -4.14 -5.37
CA LEU A 10 5.19 -4.31 -5.30
C LEU A 10 4.78 -4.99 -3.99
N THR A 11 5.44 -6.09 -3.62
CA THR A 11 5.14 -6.80 -2.37
C THR A 11 5.47 -5.98 -1.14
N ALA A 12 6.58 -5.24 -1.12
CA ALA A 12 6.92 -4.34 -0.02
C ALA A 12 5.87 -3.24 0.17
N TRP A 13 5.42 -2.60 -0.92
CA TRP A 13 4.36 -1.59 -0.88
C TRP A 13 3.01 -2.17 -0.47
N ALA A 14 2.67 -3.37 -0.95
CA ALA A 14 1.45 -4.07 -0.54
C ALA A 14 1.47 -4.41 0.96
N PHE A 15 2.61 -4.87 1.49
CA PHE A 15 2.78 -5.12 2.92
C PHE A 15 2.68 -3.85 3.75
N ALA A 16 3.32 -2.76 3.31
CA ALA A 16 3.23 -1.47 3.97
C ALA A 16 1.78 -0.96 3.99
N GLY A 17 1.06 -1.04 2.86
CA GLY A 17 -0.35 -0.67 2.77
C GLY A 17 -1.25 -1.53 3.66
N ALA A 18 -1.01 -2.84 3.72
CA ALA A 18 -1.74 -3.76 4.60
C ALA A 18 -1.51 -3.43 6.09
N ALA A 19 -0.26 -3.18 6.49
CA ALA A 19 0.08 -2.85 7.87
C ALA A 19 -0.57 -1.53 8.31
N VAL A 20 -0.51 -0.49 7.46
CA VAL A 20 -1.15 0.79 7.73
C VAL A 20 -2.68 0.65 7.78
N GLY A 21 -3.29 -0.07 6.82
CA GLY A 21 -4.72 -0.33 6.81
C GLY A 21 -5.20 -1.08 8.05
N LEU A 22 -4.41 -2.05 8.53
CA LEU A 22 -4.68 -2.79 9.76
C LEU A 22 -4.59 -1.88 11.00
N LEU A 23 -3.55 -1.05 11.10
CA LEU A 23 -3.39 -0.13 12.23
C LEU A 23 -4.54 0.88 12.30
N VAL A 24 -4.93 1.46 11.17
CA VAL A 24 -6.07 2.38 11.08
C VAL A 24 -7.38 1.66 11.40
N GLY A 25 -7.58 0.45 10.88
CA GLY A 25 -8.76 -0.38 11.17
C GLY A 25 -8.90 -0.72 12.65
N LEU A 26 -7.81 -1.12 13.30
CA LEU A 26 -7.78 -1.38 14.73
C LEU A 26 -8.03 -0.12 15.56
N LEU A 27 -7.48 1.03 15.15
CA LEU A 27 -7.72 2.30 15.83
C LEU A 27 -9.20 2.71 15.75
N LEU A 28 -9.83 2.56 14.59
CA LEU A 28 -11.23 2.91 14.40
C LEU A 28 -12.18 1.92 15.11
N LEU A 29 -11.82 0.64 15.19
CA LEU A 29 -12.53 -0.34 16.02
C LEU A 29 -12.41 0.03 17.51
N ALA A 30 -11.22 0.41 17.98
CA ALA A 30 -11.02 0.81 19.38
C ALA A 30 -11.80 2.07 19.75
N LEU A 31 -12.10 2.94 18.77
CA LEU A 31 -12.95 4.12 18.92
C LEU A 31 -14.44 3.83 18.71
N ASP A 32 -14.83 2.57 18.48
CA ASP A 32 -16.20 2.11 18.22
C ASP A 32 -16.86 2.79 17.00
N VAL A 33 -16.04 3.26 16.05
CA VAL A 33 -16.50 3.96 14.84
C VAL A 33 -16.96 2.97 13.76
N VAL A 34 -16.46 1.73 13.81
CA VAL A 34 -16.73 0.70 12.79
C VAL A 34 -16.86 -0.67 13.44
N ASP A 35 -17.92 -1.40 13.10
CA ASP A 35 -18.13 -2.78 13.56
C ASP A 35 -17.20 -3.80 12.88
N ASN A 36 -16.61 -3.46 11.73
CA ASN A 36 -15.79 -4.37 10.95
C ASN A 36 -14.48 -3.74 10.43
N PRO A 37 -13.34 -3.96 11.12
CA PRO A 37 -12.05 -3.37 10.75
C PRO A 37 -11.41 -4.00 9.50
N PHE A 38 -11.87 -5.19 9.07
CA PHE A 38 -11.21 -5.93 8.00
C PHE A 38 -11.36 -5.29 6.62
N TRP A 39 -12.44 -4.52 6.40
CA TRP A 39 -12.64 -3.79 5.15
C TRP A 39 -11.57 -2.70 4.93
N LEU A 40 -11.02 -2.12 6.00
CA LEU A 40 -9.96 -1.11 5.91
C LEU A 40 -8.61 -1.70 5.51
N VAL A 41 -8.34 -2.95 5.87
CA VAL A 41 -7.17 -3.70 5.39
C VAL A 41 -7.28 -3.93 3.88
N ALA A 42 -8.44 -4.39 3.41
CA ALA A 42 -8.69 -4.59 1.98
C ALA A 42 -8.59 -3.27 1.19
N ALA A 43 -9.13 -2.18 1.74
CA ALA A 43 -9.02 -0.85 1.15
C ALA A 43 -7.55 -0.35 1.12
N GLY A 44 -6.77 -0.59 2.17
CA GLY A 44 -5.35 -0.23 2.25
C GLY A 44 -4.49 -0.99 1.24
N ILE A 45 -4.74 -2.28 1.04
CA ILE A 45 -4.08 -3.10 0.01
C ILE A 45 -4.45 -2.59 -1.39
N GLY A 46 -5.74 -2.33 -1.63
CA GLY A 46 -6.23 -1.78 -2.90
C GLY A 46 -5.61 -0.42 -3.23
N ALA A 47 -5.55 0.50 -2.27
CA ALA A 47 -4.94 1.81 -2.44
C ALA A 47 -3.45 1.71 -2.75
N ALA A 48 -2.71 0.85 -2.04
CA ALA A 48 -1.28 0.63 -2.30
C ALA A 48 -1.03 0.06 -3.70
N ALA A 49 -1.84 -0.90 -4.15
CA ALA A 49 -1.74 -1.48 -5.48
C ALA A 49 -1.96 -0.45 -6.60
N VAL A 50 -2.82 0.55 -6.39
CA VAL A 50 -3.06 1.66 -7.34
C VAL A 50 -1.95 2.72 -7.29
N LEU A 51 -1.32 2.94 -6.13
CA LEU A 51 -0.24 3.91 -5.95
C LEU A 51 1.13 3.44 -6.49
N VAL A 52 1.38 2.14 -6.53
CA VAL A 52 2.62 1.55 -7.09
C VAL A 52 2.87 1.94 -8.56
N PRO A 53 1.90 1.86 -9.50
CA PRO A 53 2.13 2.32 -10.87
C PRO A 53 2.30 3.84 -10.99
N VAL A 54 1.88 4.64 -10.00
CA VAL A 54 2.03 6.10 -10.01
C VAL A 54 3.43 6.54 -9.56
N THR A 55 4.05 5.80 -8.63
CA THR A 55 5.41 6.10 -8.12
C THR A 55 6.52 5.60 -9.04
N GLY A 56 6.23 4.64 -9.93
CA GLY A 56 7.17 4.14 -10.95
C GLY A 56 7.45 5.09 -12.13
N ARG A 57 6.78 6.25 -12.22
CA ARG A 57 7.02 7.26 -13.28
C ARG A 57 8.03 8.36 -12.92
N ARG A 58 8.79 8.22 -11.82
CA ARG A 58 9.84 9.17 -11.44
C ARG A 58 11.23 8.57 -11.65
N GLU A 59 11.58 8.28 -12.90
CA GLU A 59 12.97 8.33 -13.35
C GLU A 59 13.17 9.76 -13.89
N PRO A 60 13.81 10.69 -13.17
CA PRO A 60 14.20 11.95 -13.77
C PRO A 60 15.35 11.65 -14.73
N ASP A 61 15.07 11.83 -16.01
CA ASP A 61 16.04 12.03 -17.08
C ASP A 61 17.13 12.99 -16.58
N ARG A 62 18.27 12.43 -16.17
CA ARG A 62 19.50 13.16 -15.91
C ARG A 62 20.54 12.65 -16.90
N GLU A 63 20.31 13.00 -18.17
CA GLU A 63 21.37 13.12 -19.15
C GLU A 63 21.44 14.60 -19.55
N GLY A 64 22.53 15.25 -19.14
CA GLY A 64 22.87 16.65 -19.37
C GLY A 64 24.21 16.97 -18.75
#